data_AF-A0A2A2JQV9-F1
#
_entry.id   AF-A0A2A2JQV9-F1
#
_cell.length_a   1.000
_cell.length_b   1.000
_cell.length_c   1.000
_cell.angle_alpha   90.00
_cell.angle_beta   90.00
_cell.angle_gamma   90.00
#
_symmetry.space_group_name_H-M   'P 1'
#
loop_
_entity.id
_entity.type
_entity.pdbx_description
1 polymer ?
#
loop_
_entity_poly.entity_id
_entity_poly.type
_entity_poly.pdbx_seq_one_letter_code
_entity_poly.pdbx_strand_id
1 'polypeptide(L)'
;MSTKNGTWASFCGDGGLFVWQAKHNARRYKPLPWSFLLIVKILLCVLMVGISVCLEVFYIVHHSSSYPADYIYPIMLILVFGISALLHLFRKSTGLVTSGIQHNTALVFLICGLSEFYQWIRTGHENSTTLHSFPSIAYFVYYSCLIVYCFILCFADPRRKNDKSLVGPYK
;
A
#
# COMPACT_ATOMS: atom_id res chain seq x y z
N MET A 1 36.68 19.68 30.61
CA MET A 1 36.39 20.33 29.32
C MET A 1 36.66 19.31 28.22
N SER A 2 35.62 18.65 27.70
CA SER A 2 35.70 17.78 26.51
C SER A 2 34.32 17.81 25.86
N THR A 3 34.29 18.28 24.63
CA THR A 3 33.14 18.77 23.87
C THR A 3 32.32 17.60 23.30
N LYS A 4 31.09 17.41 23.79
CA LYS A 4 30.07 16.58 23.13
C LYS A 4 29.29 17.41 22.12
N ASN A 5 29.92 17.71 20.98
CA ASN A 5 29.25 18.34 19.84
C ASN A 5 29.26 17.34 18.68
N GLY A 6 28.11 16.80 18.27
CA GLY A 6 28.08 16.05 17.01
C GLY A 6 26.87 15.18 16.63
N THR A 7 25.86 14.95 17.48
CA THR A 7 24.80 13.96 17.14
C THR A 7 23.41 14.54 16.83
N TRP A 8 23.21 15.86 16.93
CA TRP A 8 21.89 16.49 16.68
C TRP A 8 21.72 17.04 15.27
N ALA A 9 22.80 17.25 14.51
CA ALA A 9 22.74 17.85 13.18
C ALA A 9 22.27 16.88 12.07
N SER A 10 22.19 15.58 12.34
CA SER A 10 21.71 14.56 11.38
C SER A 10 20.23 14.19 11.59
N PHE A 11 19.48 14.99 12.36
CA PHE A 11 18.07 14.76 12.66
C PHE A 11 17.10 15.51 11.72
N CYS A 12 17.61 16.42 10.88
CA CYS A 12 16.82 17.31 10.00
C CYS A 12 16.90 16.95 8.51
N GLY A 13 16.87 15.65 8.17
CA GLY A 13 16.78 15.21 6.78
C GLY A 13 15.82 14.04 6.65
N ASP A 14 14.52 14.35 6.50
CA ASP A 14 13.36 13.66 5.88
C ASP A 14 13.26 12.11 5.79
N GLY A 15 14.05 11.36 6.55
CA GLY A 15 13.97 9.89 6.66
C GLY A 15 14.51 9.34 7.98
N GLY A 16 15.28 10.14 8.72
CA GLY A 16 15.89 9.74 9.99
C GLY A 16 14.88 9.42 11.09
N LEU A 17 13.74 10.13 11.14
CA LEU A 17 12.72 9.91 12.18
C LEU A 17 12.04 8.54 12.03
N PHE A 18 11.70 8.12 10.81
CA PHE A 18 11.12 6.81 10.54
C PHE A 18 12.10 5.68 10.86
N VAL A 19 13.37 5.83 10.48
CA VAL A 19 14.41 4.82 10.76
C VAL A 19 14.71 4.76 12.27
N TRP A 20 14.75 5.89 12.96
CA TRP A 20 14.97 5.96 14.39
C TRP A 20 13.79 5.35 15.17
N GLN A 21 12.55 5.66 14.79
CA GLN A 21 11.36 5.10 15.41
C GLN A 21 11.20 3.59 15.10
N ALA A 22 11.56 3.16 13.89
CA ALA A 22 11.68 1.75 13.53
C ALA A 22 12.72 1.03 14.40
N LYS A 23 13.91 1.62 14.59
CA LYS A 23 15.00 1.07 15.42
C LYS A 23 14.64 1.03 16.90
N HIS A 24 13.89 2.01 17.41
CA HIS A 24 13.43 2.03 18.80
C HIS A 24 12.34 0.97 19.04
N ASN A 25 11.41 0.80 18.10
CA ASN A 25 10.34 -0.21 18.19
C ASN A 25 10.85 -1.64 17.98
N ALA A 26 11.87 -1.85 17.13
CA ALA A 26 12.51 -3.15 16.94
C ALA A 26 13.17 -3.69 18.22
N ARG A 27 13.50 -2.83 19.19
CA ARG A 27 14.00 -3.26 20.51
C ARG A 27 12.89 -3.72 21.47
N ARG A 28 11.65 -3.29 21.24
CA ARG A 28 10.48 -3.61 22.09
C ARG A 28 9.64 -4.77 21.55
N TYR A 29 9.67 -5.00 20.24
CA TYR A 29 8.83 -6.00 19.58
C TYR A 29 9.69 -6.90 18.69
N LYS A 30 9.49 -8.22 18.82
CA LYS A 30 10.09 -9.19 17.89
C LYS A 30 9.51 -8.98 16.48
N PRO A 31 10.32 -9.17 15.42
CA PRO A 31 9.83 -9.08 14.04
C PRO A 31 8.65 -10.04 13.84
N LEU A 32 7.67 -9.60 13.05
CA LEU A 32 6.47 -10.41 12.79
C LEU A 32 6.87 -11.65 11.97
N PRO A 33 6.41 -12.87 12.34
CA PRO A 33 6.61 -14.05 11.50
C PRO A 33 5.89 -13.86 10.16
N TRP A 34 6.38 -14.54 9.12
CA TRP A 34 5.70 -14.61 7.83
C TRP A 34 4.33 -15.27 8.00
N SER A 35 3.30 -14.43 8.17
CA SER A 35 1.92 -14.86 8.20
C SER A 35 1.37 -14.93 6.79
N PHE A 36 0.51 -15.91 6.53
CA PHE A 36 -0.23 -16.03 5.28
C PHE A 36 -0.96 -14.72 4.93
N LEU A 37 -1.59 -14.06 5.90
CA LEU A 37 -2.28 -12.77 5.73
C LEU A 37 -1.35 -11.66 5.22
N LEU A 38 -0.10 -11.61 5.69
CA LEU A 38 0.89 -10.63 5.25
C LEU A 38 1.35 -10.90 3.82
N ILE A 39 1.55 -12.17 3.46
CA ILE A 39 1.92 -12.57 2.10
C ILE A 39 0.81 -12.18 1.12
N VAL A 40 -0.46 -12.46 1.46
CA VAL A 40 -1.60 -12.11 0.60
C VAL A 40 -1.74 -10.59 0.42
N LYS A 41 -1.53 -9.79 1.48
CA LYS A 41 -1.53 -8.32 1.39
C LYS A 41 -0.46 -7.80 0.43
N ILE A 42 0.76 -8.32 0.54
CA ILE A 42 1.87 -7.94 -0.36
C ILE A 42 1.57 -8.38 -1.79
N LEU A 43 1.08 -9.62 -1.98
CA LEU A 43 0.73 -10.14 -3.29
C LEU A 43 -0.34 -9.28 -3.98
N LEU A 44 -1.39 -8.88 -3.26
CA LEU A 44 -2.42 -7.98 -3.79
C LEU A 44 -1.86 -6.61 -4.17
N CYS A 45 -0.99 -6.00 -3.35
CA CYS A 45 -0.34 -4.75 -3.73
C CYS A 45 0.51 -4.91 -5.00
N VAL A 46 1.28 -6.00 -5.13
CA VAL A 46 2.10 -6.26 -6.32
C VAL A 46 1.23 -6.47 -7.56
N LEU A 47 0.11 -7.21 -7.43
CA LEU A 47 -0.85 -7.39 -8.53
C LEU A 47 -1.45 -6.06 -8.97
N MET A 48 -1.83 -5.19 -8.03
CA MET A 48 -2.35 -3.86 -8.34
C MET A 48 -1.34 -2.98 -9.07
N VAL A 49 -0.09 -2.95 -8.58
CA VAL A 49 1.01 -2.25 -9.28
C VAL A 49 1.19 -2.82 -10.68
N GLY A 50 1.15 -4.15 -10.85
CA GLY A 50 1.25 -4.81 -12.14
C GLY A 50 0.16 -4.35 -13.12
N ILE A 51 -1.09 -4.31 -12.68
CA ILE A 51 -2.22 -3.83 -13.50
C ILE A 51 -2.00 -2.36 -13.90
N SER A 52 -1.58 -1.50 -12.97
CA SER A 52 -1.32 -0.09 -13.25
C SER A 52 -0.18 0.11 -14.26
N VAL A 53 0.91 -0.68 -14.17
CA VAL A 53 2.00 -0.67 -15.15
C VAL A 53 1.52 -1.14 -16.52
N CYS A 54 0.70 -2.20 -16.59
CA CYS A 54 0.13 -2.67 -17.85
C CYS A 54 -0.75 -1.60 -18.52
N LEU A 55 -1.52 -0.83 -17.73
CA LEU A 55 -2.31 0.29 -18.24
C LEU A 55 -1.43 1.42 -18.78
N GLU A 56 -0.37 1.79 -18.05
CA GLU A 56 0.58 2.83 -18.48
C GLU A 56 1.25 2.44 -19.81
N VAL A 57 1.75 1.21 -19.91
CA VAL A 57 2.36 0.69 -21.15
C VAL A 57 1.36 0.71 -22.30
N PHE A 58 0.10 0.33 -22.05
CA PHE A 58 -0.96 0.38 -23.06
C PHE A 58 -1.20 1.79 -23.58
N TYR A 59 -1.32 2.78 -22.68
CA TYR A 59 -1.52 4.18 -23.08
C TYR A 59 -0.33 4.77 -23.85
N ILE A 60 0.90 4.43 -23.46
CA ILE A 60 2.12 4.86 -24.16
C ILE A 60 2.18 4.24 -25.57
N VAL A 61 1.96 2.94 -25.69
CA VAL A 61 2.08 2.23 -26.98
C VAL A 61 1.00 2.69 -27.96
N HIS A 62 -0.25 2.76 -27.50
CA HIS A 62 -1.37 3.05 -28.40
C HIS A 62 -1.62 4.56 -28.62
N HIS A 63 -0.78 5.45 -28.06
CA HIS A 63 -0.89 6.92 -28.16
C HIS A 63 -2.35 7.41 -28.03
N SER A 64 -3.15 6.73 -27.21
CA SER A 64 -4.61 6.83 -27.29
C SER A 64 -5.17 8.00 -26.50
N SER A 65 -4.35 8.63 -25.66
CA SER A 65 -4.79 9.69 -24.76
C SER A 65 -4.47 11.06 -25.33
N SER A 66 -5.51 11.85 -25.63
CA SER A 66 -5.38 13.29 -25.89
C SER A 66 -5.29 14.12 -24.59
N TYR A 67 -5.62 13.51 -23.44
CA TYR A 67 -5.68 14.21 -22.16
C TYR A 67 -4.57 13.75 -21.21
N PRO A 68 -3.95 14.69 -20.47
CA PRO A 68 -2.85 14.38 -19.57
C PRO A 68 -3.24 13.50 -18.37
N ALA A 69 -4.53 13.47 -18.02
CA ALA A 69 -5.04 12.69 -16.91
C ALA A 69 -4.86 11.16 -17.11
N ASP A 70 -4.94 10.69 -18.36
CA ASP A 70 -4.97 9.26 -18.68
C ASP A 70 -3.65 8.55 -18.36
N TYR A 71 -2.51 9.25 -18.47
CA TYR A 71 -1.19 8.69 -18.09
C TYR A 71 -0.75 9.08 -16.68
N ILE A 72 -1.20 10.22 -16.13
CA ILE A 72 -0.86 10.62 -14.75
C ILE A 72 -1.52 9.66 -13.74
N TYR A 73 -2.76 9.24 -14.01
CA TYR A 73 -3.51 8.37 -13.11
C TYR A 73 -2.82 7.04 -12.80
N PRO A 74 -2.42 6.19 -13.79
CA PRO A 74 -1.72 4.94 -13.51
C PRO A 74 -0.38 5.15 -12.78
N ILE A 75 0.34 6.23 -13.08
CA ILE A 75 1.59 6.59 -12.37
C ILE A 75 1.32 6.83 -10.88
N MET A 76 0.25 7.56 -10.54
CA MET A 76 -0.14 7.79 -9.15
C MET A 76 -0.52 6.49 -8.44
N LEU A 77 -1.21 5.57 -9.12
CA LEU A 77 -1.54 4.26 -8.54
C LEU A 77 -0.27 3.43 -8.28
N ILE A 78 0.69 3.40 -9.21
CA ILE A 78 1.98 2.71 -9.03
C ILE A 78 2.69 3.25 -7.79
N LEU A 79 2.74 4.57 -7.64
CA LEU A 79 3.38 5.22 -6.50
C LEU A 79 2.69 4.85 -5.18
N VAL A 80 1.36 4.96 -5.13
CA VAL A 80 0.58 4.69 -3.90
C VAL A 80 0.69 3.22 -3.48
N PHE A 81 0.47 2.28 -4.39
CA PHE A 81 0.54 0.86 -4.07
C PHE A 81 1.98 0.37 -3.89
N GLY A 82 2.94 0.99 -4.58
CA GLY A 82 4.38 0.76 -4.37
C GLY A 82 4.82 1.17 -2.96
N ILE A 83 4.47 2.38 -2.51
CA ILE A 83 4.70 2.82 -1.13
C ILE A 83 3.97 1.90 -0.14
N SER A 84 2.73 1.50 -0.44
CA SER A 84 1.98 0.58 0.42
C SER A 84 2.67 -0.78 0.56
N ALA A 85 3.23 -1.33 -0.52
CA ALA A 85 4.02 -2.56 -0.50
C ALA A 85 5.30 -2.41 0.33
N LEU A 86 6.03 -1.30 0.18
CA LEU A 86 7.21 -0.98 1.00
C LEU A 86 6.87 -0.87 2.49
N LEU A 87 5.74 -0.23 2.82
CA LEU A 87 5.25 -0.15 4.20
C LEU A 87 4.97 -1.54 4.78
N HIS A 88 4.38 -2.46 4.01
CA HIS A 88 4.21 -3.86 4.46
C HIS A 88 5.54 -4.56 4.75
N LEU A 89 6.58 -4.29 3.96
CA LEU A 89 7.94 -4.81 4.20
C LEU A 89 8.58 -4.19 5.45
N PHE A 90 8.42 -2.89 5.68
CA PHE A 90 8.91 -2.25 6.90
C PHE A 90 8.16 -2.70 8.15
N ARG A 91 6.84 -2.92 8.04
CA ARG A 91 6.02 -3.47 9.13
C ARG A 91 6.48 -4.86 9.57
N LYS A 92 6.85 -5.71 8.61
CA LYS A 92 7.47 -7.01 8.90
C LYS A 92 8.72 -6.85 9.76
N SER A 93 9.61 -5.93 9.39
CA SER A 93 10.88 -5.69 10.09
C SER A 93 10.69 -5.08 11.49
N THR A 94 9.71 -4.21 11.67
CA THR A 94 9.51 -3.44 12.92
C THR A 94 8.50 -4.05 13.90
N GLY A 95 7.70 -5.03 13.47
CA GLY A 95 6.68 -5.65 14.32
C GLY A 95 5.50 -4.72 14.65
N LEU A 96 5.36 -3.59 13.95
CA LEU A 96 4.33 -2.58 14.17
C LEU A 96 2.98 -2.99 13.55
N VAL A 97 1.93 -2.91 14.37
CA VAL A 97 0.55 -3.19 13.96
C VAL A 97 -0.10 -1.89 13.48
N THR A 98 0.12 -1.53 12.22
CA THR A 98 -0.44 -0.30 11.60
C THR A 98 -1.69 -0.59 10.75
N SER A 99 -2.34 -1.75 10.92
CA SER A 99 -3.42 -2.23 10.01
C SER A 99 -4.56 -1.22 9.90
N GLY A 100 -4.89 -0.50 10.98
CA GLY A 100 -5.94 0.52 10.96
C GLY A 100 -5.66 1.69 10.02
N ILE A 101 -4.46 2.26 10.03
CA ILE A 101 -4.12 3.41 9.16
C ILE A 101 -4.17 2.99 7.69
N GLN A 102 -3.57 1.84 7.35
CA GLN A 102 -3.60 1.33 5.98
C GLN A 102 -5.01 0.92 5.54
N HIS A 103 -5.84 0.40 6.44
CA HIS A 103 -7.24 0.12 6.17
C HIS A 103 -8.01 1.41 5.84
N ASN A 104 -7.81 2.47 6.62
CA ASN A 104 -8.49 3.74 6.40
C ASN A 104 -8.06 4.38 5.07
N THR A 105 -6.78 4.32 4.73
CA THR A 105 -6.29 4.75 3.40
C THR A 105 -6.95 3.93 2.29
N ALA A 106 -7.03 2.60 2.44
CA ALA A 106 -7.65 1.74 1.44
C ALA A 106 -9.16 2.04 1.28
N LEU A 107 -9.89 2.36 2.36
CA LEU A 107 -11.28 2.80 2.30
C LEU A 107 -11.46 4.09 1.51
N VAL A 108 -10.58 5.08 1.72
CA VAL A 108 -10.61 6.32 0.92
C VAL A 108 -10.41 6.01 -0.55
N PHE A 109 -9.46 5.14 -0.90
CA PHE A 109 -9.27 4.70 -2.30
C PHE A 109 -10.50 3.95 -2.84
N LEU A 110 -11.17 3.14 -2.02
CA LEU A 110 -12.37 2.42 -2.42
C LEU A 110 -13.55 3.36 -2.71
N ILE A 111 -13.73 4.40 -1.88
CA ILE A 111 -14.76 5.43 -2.06
C ILE A 111 -14.44 6.29 -3.29
N CYS A 112 -13.20 6.75 -3.43
CA CYS A 112 -12.77 7.55 -4.58
C CYS A 112 -12.82 6.75 -5.89
N GLY A 113 -12.43 5.47 -5.88
CA GLY A 113 -12.52 4.60 -7.05
C GLY A 113 -13.95 4.24 -7.45
N LEU A 114 -14.91 4.34 -6.52
CA LEU A 114 -16.32 4.08 -6.84
C LEU A 114 -16.89 5.09 -7.85
N SER A 115 -16.45 6.35 -7.81
CA SER A 115 -16.94 7.37 -8.75
C SER A 115 -16.50 7.07 -10.18
N GLU A 116 -15.27 6.60 -10.37
CA GLU A 116 -14.72 6.20 -11.66
C GLU A 116 -15.30 4.85 -12.12
N PHE A 117 -15.52 3.89 -11.21
CA PHE A 117 -16.27 2.66 -11.52
C PHE A 117 -17.68 2.97 -12.06
N TYR A 118 -18.37 3.94 -11.44
CA TYR A 118 -19.68 4.40 -11.91
C TYR A 118 -19.61 5.04 -13.29
N GLN A 119 -18.55 5.79 -13.61
CA GLN A 119 -18.34 6.36 -14.94
C GLN A 119 -18.18 5.26 -15.99
N TRP A 120 -17.40 4.21 -15.72
CA TRP A 120 -17.24 3.08 -16.64
C TRP A 120 -18.57 2.35 -16.92
N ILE A 121 -19.41 2.16 -15.90
CA ILE A 121 -20.75 1.57 -16.08
C ILE A 121 -21.63 2.46 -16.94
N ARG A 122 -21.67 3.76 -16.66
CA ARG A 122 -22.50 4.72 -17.40
C ARG A 122 -22.07 4.78 -18.87
N THR A 123 -20.79 4.98 -19.12
CA THR A 123 -20.23 5.03 -20.49
C THR A 123 -20.47 3.73 -21.22
N GLY A 124 -20.43 2.60 -20.50
CA GLY A 124 -20.72 1.28 -21.04
C GLY A 124 -22.18 1.01 -21.41
N HIS A 125 -23.10 1.62 -20.66
CA HIS A 125 -24.53 1.59 -20.99
C HIS A 125 -24.82 2.36 -22.28
N GLU A 126 -24.13 3.49 -22.48
CA GLU A 126 -24.25 4.32 -23.68
C GLU A 126 -23.54 3.69 -24.89
N ASN A 127 -22.38 3.05 -24.69
CA ASN A 127 -21.57 2.42 -25.73
C ASN A 127 -21.02 1.06 -25.27
N SER A 128 -21.64 -0.03 -25.72
CA SER A 128 -21.25 -1.40 -25.32
C SER A 128 -19.83 -1.79 -25.73
N THR A 129 -19.32 -1.25 -26.83
CA THR A 129 -17.94 -1.47 -27.30
C THR A 129 -16.89 -0.96 -26.31
N THR A 130 -17.20 0.10 -25.55
CA THR A 130 -16.28 0.69 -24.57
C THR A 130 -16.10 -0.19 -23.33
N LEU A 131 -17.09 -1.01 -22.97
CA LEU A 131 -16.96 -1.99 -21.86
C LEU A 131 -16.03 -3.15 -22.18
N HIS A 132 -15.96 -3.53 -23.45
CA HIS A 132 -15.07 -4.61 -23.91
C HIS A 132 -13.64 -4.13 -24.16
N SER A 133 -13.38 -2.83 -24.01
CA SER A 133 -12.04 -2.27 -24.13
C SER A 133 -11.13 -2.76 -23.00
N PHE A 134 -9.88 -3.05 -23.35
CA PHE A 134 -8.82 -3.46 -22.42
C PHE A 134 -8.73 -2.60 -21.13
N PRO A 135 -8.70 -1.25 -21.20
CA PRO A 135 -8.61 -0.43 -19.99
C PRO A 135 -9.82 -0.56 -19.06
N SER A 136 -11.02 -0.77 -19.60
CA SER A 136 -12.23 -0.97 -18.81
C SER A 136 -12.17 -2.28 -18.00
N ILE A 137 -11.78 -3.38 -18.66
CA ILE A 137 -11.62 -4.69 -18.02
C ILE A 137 -10.51 -4.64 -16.96
N ALA A 138 -9.37 -4.04 -17.29
CA ALA A 138 -8.26 -3.87 -16.34
C ALA A 138 -8.69 -3.09 -15.10
N TYR A 139 -9.49 -2.02 -15.27
CA TYR A 139 -10.04 -1.24 -14.17
C TYR A 139 -10.98 -2.06 -13.27
N PHE A 140 -11.87 -2.88 -13.86
CA PHE A 140 -12.76 -3.75 -13.09
C PHE A 140 -12.02 -4.79 -12.27
N VAL A 141 -10.96 -5.38 -12.83
CA VAL A 141 -10.09 -6.33 -12.11
C VAL A 141 -9.35 -5.61 -10.98
N TYR A 142 -8.79 -4.42 -11.24
CA TYR A 142 -8.15 -3.59 -10.23
C TYR A 142 -9.11 -3.25 -9.07
N TYR A 143 -10.32 -2.79 -9.37
CA TYR A 143 -11.32 -2.41 -8.37
C TYR A 143 -11.77 -3.61 -7.53
N SER A 144 -11.95 -4.79 -8.16
CA SER A 144 -12.26 -6.03 -7.45
C SER A 144 -11.15 -6.43 -6.48
N CYS A 145 -9.89 -6.33 -6.91
CA CYS A 145 -8.73 -6.52 -6.06
C CYS A 145 -8.70 -5.52 -4.88
N LEU A 146 -9.15 -4.28 -5.09
CA LEU A 146 -9.17 -3.23 -4.06
C LEU A 146 -10.16 -3.56 -2.95
N ILE A 147 -11.35 -4.07 -3.31
CA ILE A 147 -12.36 -4.53 -2.35
C ILE A 147 -11.79 -5.67 -1.51
N VAL A 148 -11.19 -6.67 -2.14
CA VAL A 148 -10.57 -7.82 -1.45
C VAL A 148 -9.43 -7.34 -0.55
N TYR A 149 -8.59 -6.42 -1.02
CA TYR A 149 -7.51 -5.84 -0.24
C TYR A 149 -8.03 -5.07 0.99
N CYS A 150 -9.08 -4.27 0.83
CA CYS A 150 -9.75 -3.57 1.95
C CYS A 150 -10.27 -4.56 2.99
N PHE A 151 -10.92 -5.65 2.55
CA PHE A 151 -11.46 -6.69 3.43
C PHE A 151 -10.34 -7.43 4.18
N ILE A 152 -9.24 -7.75 3.50
CA ILE A 152 -8.09 -8.43 4.12
C ILE A 152 -7.37 -7.51 5.12
N LEU A 153 -7.37 -6.19 4.89
CA LEU A 153 -6.83 -5.22 5.83
C LEU A 153 -7.63 -5.12 7.13
N CYS A 154 -8.92 -5.50 7.14
CA CYS A 154 -9.71 -5.60 8.37
C CYS A 154 -9.15 -6.67 9.33
N PHE A 155 -8.53 -7.73 8.80
CA PHE A 155 -7.99 -8.80 9.62
C PHE A 155 -6.61 -8.43 10.17
N ALA A 156 -6.51 -8.43 11.49
CA ALA A 156 -5.25 -8.27 12.20
C ALA A 156 -4.32 -9.45 11.89
N ASP A 157 -3.03 -9.14 11.68
CA ASP A 157 -2.03 -10.19 11.46
C ASP A 157 -1.87 -11.01 12.76
N PRO A 158 -1.87 -12.36 12.69
CA PRO A 158 -1.76 -13.21 13.86
C PRO A 158 -0.43 -12.96 14.56
N ARG A 159 -0.50 -12.43 15.78
CA ARG A 159 0.67 -12.30 16.67
C ARG A 159 0.90 -13.66 17.32
N ARG A 160 2.08 -14.25 17.13
CA ARG A 160 2.45 -15.50 17.80
C ARG A 160 2.41 -15.26 19.32
N LYS A 161 1.54 -15.97 20.05
CA LYS A 161 1.36 -15.87 21.52
C LYS A 161 2.52 -16.51 22.29
N ASN A 162 3.76 -16.21 21.95
CA ASN A 162 4.90 -16.70 22.72
C ASN A 162 5.70 -15.50 23.18
N ASP A 163 5.29 -14.90 24.30
CA ASP A 163 6.13 -14.18 25.28
C ASP A 163 5.24 -13.76 26.47
N LYS A 164 4.76 -14.74 27.25
CA LYS A 164 4.32 -14.49 28.64
C LYS A 164 5.50 -14.50 29.63
N SER A 165 6.76 -14.40 29.17
CA SER A 165 7.93 -14.71 30.02
C SER A 165 9.03 -13.65 30.08
N LEU A 166 8.88 -12.45 29.53
CA LEU A 166 9.93 -11.40 29.64
C LEU A 166 9.41 -10.04 30.11
N VAL A 167 8.48 -10.03 31.05
CA VAL A 167 8.39 -8.96 32.05
C VAL A 167 8.66 -9.61 33.40
N GLY A 168 9.92 -9.94 33.65
CA GLY A 168 10.38 -10.08 35.03
C GLY A 168 10.23 -8.72 35.73
N PRO A 169 9.90 -8.70 37.03
CA PRO A 169 9.73 -7.45 37.77
C PRO A 169 11.05 -6.67 37.74
N TYR A 170 10.95 -5.38 37.43
CA TYR A 170 12.04 -4.42 37.60
C TYR A 170 12.62 -4.56 39.03
N LYS A 171 13.93 -4.80 39.12
CA LYS A 171 14.77 -4.51 40.29
C LYS A 171 15.74 -3.40 39.88
#